data_AF-A0A9E4KYD8-F1
#
_entry.id   AF-A0A9E4KYD8-F1
#
_cell.length_a   1.000
_cell.length_b   1.000
_cell.length_c   1.000
_cell.angle_alpha   90.00
_cell.angle_beta   90.00
_cell.angle_gamma   90.00
#
_symmetry.space_group_name_H-M   'P 1'
#
loop_
_entity.id
_entity.type
_entity.pdbx_description
1 polymer ?
#
loop_
_entity_poly.entity_id
_entity_poly.type
_entity_poly.pdbx_seq_one_letter_code
_entity_poly.pdbx_strand_id
1 'polypeptide(L)'
;MYVAIDNDSDRAERRLKEWFGAYYGVDTMASRVSIWGPERVVAERLEEIADAGAETMLLNPVFDLAEHQAALAETCGLTPRAG
;
A
#
# COMPACT_ATOMS: atom_id res chain seq x y z
N MET A 1 -3.75 -2.58 -7.19
CA MET A 1 -3.96 -2.88 -5.76
C MET A 1 -3.77 -1.61 -4.97
N TYR A 2 -4.69 -1.31 -4.05
CA TYR A 2 -4.56 -0.16 -3.18
C TYR A 2 -3.56 -0.46 -2.07
N VAL A 3 -2.67 0.50 -1.79
CA VAL A 3 -1.60 0.30 -0.83
C VAL A 3 -1.34 1.56 0.00
N ALA A 4 -1.05 1.37 1.27
CA ALA A 4 -0.58 2.44 2.15
C ALA A 4 0.50 1.91 3.11
N ILE A 5 1.68 2.52 3.11
CA ILE A 5 2.75 2.21 4.08
C ILE A 5 2.70 3.27 5.18
N ASP A 6 2.38 2.84 6.40
CA ASP A 6 2.28 3.70 7.58
C ASP A 6 2.51 2.89 8.86
N ASN A 7 3.29 3.42 9.79
CA ASN A 7 3.49 2.78 11.10
C ASN A 7 2.22 2.85 11.96
N ASP A 8 1.32 3.80 11.69
CA ASP A 8 -0.02 3.86 12.26
C ASP A 8 -1.01 3.19 11.30
N SER A 9 -1.26 1.90 11.53
CA SER A 9 -2.16 1.10 10.70
C SER A 9 -3.61 1.57 10.75
N ASP A 10 -4.05 2.11 11.89
CA ASP A 10 -5.41 2.64 12.07
C ASP A 10 -5.58 3.94 11.27
N ARG A 11 -4.55 4.79 11.26
CA ARG A 11 -4.51 5.97 10.38
C ARG A 11 -4.57 5.56 8.91
N ALA A 12 -3.74 4.62 8.48
CA ALA A 12 -3.73 4.19 7.08
C ALA A 12 -5.09 3.64 6.63
N GLU A 13 -5.72 2.78 7.43
CA GLU A 13 -7.05 2.24 7.13
C GLU A 13 -8.10 3.36 7.04
N ARG A 14 -8.09 4.30 7.99
CA ARG A 14 -9.01 5.45 8.01
C ARG A 14 -8.86 6.30 6.75
N ARG A 15 -7.63 6.62 6.33
CA ARG A 15 -7.35 7.43 5.13
C ARG A 15 -7.78 6.73 3.84
N LEU A 16 -7.58 5.41 3.75
CA LEU A 16 -8.10 4.60 2.65
C LEU A 16 -9.63 4.63 2.61
N LYS A 17 -10.30 4.44 3.76
CA LYS A 17 -11.77 4.50 3.86
C LYS A 17 -12.32 5.87 3.47
N GLU A 18 -11.70 6.96 3.93
CA GLU A 18 -12.05 8.33 3.55
C GLU A 18 -11.99 8.52 2.03
N TRP A 19 -10.90 8.08 1.39
CA TRP A 19 -10.74 8.19 -0.05
C TRP A 19 -11.75 7.32 -0.82
N PHE A 20 -11.96 6.07 -0.41
CA PHE A 20 -12.95 5.17 -1.02
C PHE A 20 -14.39 5.68 -0.87
N GLY A 21 -14.72 6.23 0.31
CA GLY A 21 -16.01 6.86 0.55
C GLY A 21 -16.23 8.06 -0.36
N ALA A 22 -15.21 8.91 -0.54
CA ALA A 22 -15.30 10.08 -1.41
C ALA A 22 -15.33 9.72 -2.91
N TYR A 23 -14.50 8.78 -3.35
CA TYR A 23 -14.29 8.48 -4.78
C TYR A 23 -15.26 7.42 -5.32
N TYR A 24 -15.59 6.41 -4.52
CA TYR A 24 -16.47 5.30 -4.92
C TYR A 24 -17.81 5.27 -4.18
N GLY A 25 -18.02 6.08 -3.14
CA GLY A 25 -19.25 6.06 -2.34
C GLY A 25 -19.39 4.84 -1.42
N VAL A 26 -18.35 4.00 -1.29
CA VAL A 26 -18.37 2.76 -0.50
C VAL A 26 -17.06 2.59 0.27
N ASP A 27 -17.00 3.15 1.46
CA ASP A 27 -15.83 3.14 2.35
C ASP A 27 -15.43 1.72 2.82
N THR A 28 -16.40 0.86 3.10
CA THR A 28 -16.21 -0.51 3.60
C THR A 28 -15.44 -1.41 2.62
N MET A 29 -15.34 -1.01 1.35
CA MET A 29 -14.55 -1.73 0.36
C MET A 29 -13.05 -1.58 0.62
N ALA A 30 -12.59 -0.45 1.17
CA ALA A 30 -11.19 -0.12 1.35
C ALA A 30 -10.40 -1.25 2.04
N SER A 31 -10.87 -1.72 3.20
CA SER A 31 -10.19 -2.77 3.99
C SER A 31 -10.21 -4.15 3.34
N ARG A 32 -11.06 -4.37 2.33
CA ARG A 32 -11.17 -5.65 1.62
C ARG A 32 -10.22 -5.76 0.44
N VAL A 33 -9.86 -4.62 -0.17
CA VAL A 33 -9.13 -4.59 -1.46
C VAL A 33 -7.78 -3.86 -1.37
N SER A 34 -7.41 -3.40 -0.17
CA SER A 34 -6.16 -2.68 0.08
C SER A 34 -5.22 -3.53 0.94
N ILE A 35 -3.92 -3.28 0.80
CA ILE A 35 -2.89 -3.68 1.75
C ILE A 35 -2.45 -2.42 2.49
N TRP A 36 -2.32 -2.50 3.82
CA TRP A 36 -1.81 -1.37 4.58
C TRP A 36 -1.07 -1.82 5.84
N GLY A 37 -0.23 -0.92 6.36
CA GLY A 37 0.47 -1.10 7.62
C GLY A 37 1.96 -0.73 7.50
N PRO A 38 2.78 -1.12 8.48
CA PRO A 38 4.21 -0.87 8.45
C PRO A 38 4.86 -1.53 7.24
N GLU A 39 6.01 -0.99 6.82
CA GLU A 39 6.74 -1.42 5.62
C GLU A 39 6.90 -2.95 5.53
N ARG A 40 7.37 -3.59 6.60
CA ARG A 40 7.54 -5.05 6.67
C ARG A 40 6.23 -5.81 6.38
N VAL A 41 5.11 -5.32 6.91
CA VAL A 41 3.80 -5.96 6.70
C VAL A 41 3.39 -5.81 5.24
N VAL A 42 3.58 -4.63 4.66
CA VAL A 42 3.27 -4.43 3.24
C VAL A 42 4.16 -5.31 2.36
N ALA A 43 5.47 -5.37 2.63
CA ALA A 43 6.42 -6.22 1.91
C ALA A 43 6.01 -7.70 1.94
N GLU A 44 5.76 -8.26 3.12
CA GLU A 44 5.35 -9.66 3.29
C GLU A 44 4.08 -9.98 2.49
N ARG A 45 3.11 -9.08 2.45
CA ARG A 45 1.86 -9.27 1.71
C ARG A 45 2.05 -9.14 0.20
N LEU A 46 2.97 -8.30 -0.26
CA LEU A 46 3.37 -8.26 -1.67
C LEU A 46 4.07 -9.55 -2.07
N GLU A 47 4.98 -10.07 -1.24
CA GLU A 47 5.66 -11.35 -1.45
C GLU A 47 4.67 -12.51 -1.53
N GLU A 48 3.70 -12.60 -0.61
CA GLU A 48 2.63 -13.61 -0.66
C GLU A 48 1.86 -13.60 -1.99
N ILE A 49 1.59 -12.41 -2.56
CA ILE A 49 0.88 -12.28 -3.83
C ILE A 49 1.77 -12.68 -5.01
N ALA A 50 3.07 -12.36 -4.95
CA ALA A 50 4.04 -12.77 -5.96
C ALA A 50 4.18 -14.30 -5.97
N ASP A 51 4.31 -14.91 -4.79
CA ASP A 51 4.40 -16.36 -4.61
C ASP A 51 3.14 -17.10 -5.07
N ALA A 52 1.98 -16.43 -5.03
CA ALA A 52 0.73 -16.93 -5.61
C ALA A 52 0.67 -16.87 -7.14
N GLY A 53 1.73 -16.37 -7.81
CA GLY A 53 1.89 -16.37 -9.26
C GLY A 53 1.63 -15.03 -9.94
N ALA A 54 1.51 -13.93 -9.20
CA ALA A 54 1.37 -12.61 -9.81
C ALA A 54 2.71 -12.11 -10.37
N GLU A 55 2.83 -12.03 -11.69
CA GLU A 55 4.04 -11.56 -12.37
C GLU A 55 4.14 -10.02 -12.45
N THR A 56 3.04 -9.30 -12.25
CA THR A 56 3.00 -7.84 -12.31
C THR A 56 1.97 -7.29 -11.32
N MET A 57 2.35 -6.26 -10.56
CA MET A 57 1.48 -5.60 -9.59
C MET A 57 1.46 -4.10 -9.84
N LEU A 58 0.26 -3.54 -10.07
CA LEU A 58 0.06 -2.10 -10.05
C LEU A 58 -0.20 -1.68 -8.59
N LEU A 59 0.77 -1.04 -7.96
CA LEU A 59 0.66 -0.48 -6.62
C LEU A 59 0.07 0.94 -6.71
N ASN A 60 -1.05 1.17 -6.03
CA ASN A 60 -1.84 2.39 -6.16
C ASN A 60 -2.06 3.08 -4.79
N PRO A 61 -1.11 3.92 -4.32
CA PRO A 61 -1.36 4.82 -3.21
C PRO A 61 -2.34 5.93 -3.61
N VAL A 62 -3.21 6.37 -2.69
CA VAL A 62 -4.30 7.33 -2.98
C VAL A 62 -4.32 8.58 -2.10
N PHE A 63 -3.42 8.64 -1.13
CA PHE A 63 -3.16 9.79 -0.27
C PHE A 63 -1.66 9.85 0.00
N ASP A 64 -1.16 10.95 0.59
CA ASP A 64 0.27 11.11 0.96
C ASP A 64 1.23 10.59 -0.11
N LEU A 65 0.99 11.00 -1.37
CA LEU A 65 1.54 10.32 -2.54
C LEU A 65 3.07 10.36 -2.58
N ALA A 66 3.68 11.48 -2.15
CA ALA A 66 5.12 11.62 -2.14
C ALA A 66 5.77 10.69 -1.10
N GLU A 67 5.19 10.62 0.09
CA GLU A 67 5.63 9.75 1.18
C GLU A 67 5.48 8.28 0.80
N HIS A 68 4.34 7.90 0.23
CA HIS A 68 4.14 6.53 -0.25
C HIS A 68 5.02 6.17 -1.44
N GLN A 69 5.33 7.11 -2.35
CA GLN A 69 6.28 6.86 -3.43
C GLN A 69 7.68 6.54 -2.89
N ALA A 70 8.15 7.31 -1.90
CA ALA A 70 9.43 7.05 -1.25
C ALA A 70 9.45 5.70 -0.52
N ALA A 71 8.42 5.43 0.30
CA ALA A 71 8.32 4.18 1.04
C ALA A 71 8.20 2.96 0.11
N LEU A 72 7.43 3.05 -0.97
CA LEU A 72 7.32 1.96 -1.95
C LEU A 72 8.63 1.71 -2.69
N ALA A 73 9.43 2.76 -2.96
CA ALA A 73 10.75 2.58 -3.55
C ALA A 73 11.68 1.79 -2.61
N GLU A 74 11.62 2.04 -1.31
CA GLU A 74 12.35 1.27 -0.30
C GLU A 74 11.84 -0.17 -0.21
N THR A 75 10.53 -0.36 -0.04
CA THR A 75 9.87 -1.67 0.06
C THR A 75 10.15 -2.58 -1.14
N CYS A 76 10.16 -2.01 -2.35
CA CYS A 76 10.40 -2.76 -3.58
C CYS A 76 11.89 -2.88 -3.95
N GLY A 77 12.81 -2.39 -3.09
CA GLY A 77 14.24 -2.45 -3.35
C GLY A 77 14.70 -1.61 -4.56
N LEU A 78 13.96 -0.54 -4.88
CA LEU A 78 14.25 0.39 -5.99
C LEU A 78 15.19 1.53 -5.57
N THR A 79 15.61 1.58 -4.31
CA THR A 79 16.60 2.55 -3.84
C THR A 79 18.02 2.15 -4.25
N PRO A 80 18.90 3.11 -4.57
CA PRO A 80 20.29 2.81 -4.88
C PRO A 80 20.96 2.08 -3.71
N ARG A 81 21.59 0.93 -3.97
CA ARG A 81 22.46 0.30 -2.98
C ARG A 81 23.60 1.27 -2.68
N ALA A 82 23.82 1.57 -1.41
CA ALA A 82 25.04 2.28 -0.99
C ALA A 82 26.24 1.44 -1.45
N GLY A 83 27.10 2.06 -2.26
CA GLY A 83 28.34 1.45 -2.75
C GLY A 83 29.40 1.31 -1.67
#